data_AF-A0A9E5NP48-F1
#
_entry.id   AF-A0A9E5NP48-F1
#
_cell.length_a   1.000
_cell.length_b   1.000
_cell.length_c   1.000
_cell.angle_alpha   90.00
_cell.angle_beta   90.00
_cell.angle_gamma   90.00
#
_symmetry.space_group_name_H-M   'P 1'
#
loop_
_entity.id
_entity.type
_entity.pdbx_description
1 polymer ?
#
loop_
_entity_poly.entity_id
_entity_poly.type
_entity_poly.pdbx_seq_one_letter_code
_entity_poly.pdbx_strand_id
1 'polypeptide(L)'
;IYEGVKGSLEQEFYDAHKQYMLRRRKEDVMADLPPVTHVDVWVDMSSKQAKQYELMDEEAMANVYESEQVVGRVSMANVLATNTWLKQFANSYCELEERSREWNDFKEAWEIKYKAIPTTDSPKLEALHEKFCEIGINDRLSGKQGIVFTQFSGMADMVTAWLQDKG
;
A
#
# COMPACT_ATOMS: atom_id res chain seq x y z
N ILE A 1 -3.58 -16.51 -5.51
CA ILE A 1 -3.95 -17.88 -5.12
C ILE A 1 -2.69 -18.48 -4.51
N TYR A 2 -2.61 -18.57 -3.18
CA TYR A 2 -1.48 -19.27 -2.55
C TYR A 2 -1.73 -20.76 -2.75
N GLU A 3 -1.00 -21.38 -3.67
CA GLU A 3 -0.93 -22.84 -3.73
C GLU A 3 -0.24 -23.29 -2.44
N GLY A 4 -1.04 -23.79 -1.50
CA GLY A 4 -0.55 -24.37 -0.25
C GLY A 4 0.19 -25.67 -0.48
N VAL A 5 0.44 -26.41 0.61
CA VAL A 5 0.95 -27.78 0.52
C VAL A 5 -0.01 -28.59 -0.35
N LYS A 6 0.54 -29.37 -1.30
CA LYS A 6 -0.25 -30.27 -2.14
C LYS A 6 -1.15 -31.12 -1.23
N GLY A 7 -2.47 -31.08 -1.43
CA GLY A 7 -3.43 -31.68 -0.48
C GLY A 7 -3.15 -33.16 -0.15
N SER A 8 -2.54 -33.93 -1.07
CA SER A 8 -2.13 -35.31 -0.83
C SER A 8 -0.98 -35.48 0.17
N LEU A 9 -0.20 -34.43 0.44
CA LEU A 9 0.98 -34.41 1.31
C LEU A 9 0.77 -33.55 2.57
N GLU A 10 -0.40 -32.95 2.73
CA GLU A 10 -0.68 -32.01 3.82
C GLU A 10 -0.54 -32.66 5.20
N GLN A 11 -1.06 -33.88 5.35
CA GLN A 11 -0.98 -34.64 6.60
C GLN A 11 0.47 -35.03 6.94
N GLU A 12 1.22 -35.55 5.96
CA GLU A 12 2.63 -35.92 6.13
C GLU A 12 3.48 -34.69 6.50
N PHE A 13 3.21 -33.55 5.85
CA PHE A 13 3.86 -32.29 6.16
C PHE A 13 3.59 -31.86 7.61
N TYR A 14 2.34 -31.91 8.08
CA TYR A 14 2.01 -31.55 9.45
C TYR A 14 2.61 -32.51 10.48
N ASP A 15 2.56 -33.81 10.22
CA ASP A 15 3.10 -34.83 11.13
C ASP A 15 4.63 -34.71 11.27
N ALA A 16 5.34 -34.46 10.17
CA ALA A 16 6.79 -34.24 10.18
C ALA A 16 7.20 -33.01 11.01
N HIS A 17 6.39 -31.94 10.98
CA HIS A 17 6.70 -30.68 11.66
C HIS A 17 6.12 -30.57 13.07
N LYS A 18 5.19 -31.45 13.46
CA LYS A 18 4.49 -31.39 14.75
C LYS A 18 5.42 -31.34 15.97
N GLN A 19 6.57 -32.00 15.89
CA GLN A 19 7.57 -32.01 16.97
C GLN A 19 8.35 -30.69 17.10
N TYR A 20 8.41 -29.89 16.04
CA TYR A 20 9.20 -28.65 15.98
C TYR A 20 8.35 -27.38 15.98
N MET A 21 7.08 -27.48 15.58
CA MET A 21 6.19 -26.34 15.44
C MET A 21 4.98 -26.44 16.37
N LEU A 22 4.80 -25.43 17.21
CA LEU A 22 3.58 -25.22 17.99
C LEU A 22 2.75 -24.12 17.32
N ARG A 23 1.57 -24.48 16.82
CA ARG A 23 0.56 -23.54 16.32
C ARG A 23 -0.65 -23.58 17.24
N ARG A 24 -1.07 -22.41 17.74
CA ARG A 24 -2.31 -22.25 18.52
C ARG A 24 -3.14 -21.13 17.89
N ARG A 25 -4.44 -21.36 17.70
CA ARG A 25 -5.33 -20.31 17.22
C ARG A 25 -5.78 -19.44 18.41
N LYS A 26 -6.21 -18.21 18.14
CA LYS A 26 -6.72 -17.32 19.20
C LYS A 26 -7.95 -17.92 19.88
N GLU A 27 -8.83 -18.55 19.11
CA GLU A 27 -10.02 -19.26 19.59
C GLU A 27 -9.70 -20.40 20.57
N ASP A 28 -8.59 -21.12 20.37
CA ASP A 28 -8.19 -22.24 21.24
C ASP A 28 -7.67 -21.77 22.61
N VAL A 29 -7.14 -20.55 22.68
CA VAL A 29 -6.42 -20.02 23.85
C VAL A 29 -7.23 -18.99 24.61
N MET A 30 -8.09 -18.24 23.93
CA MET A 30 -8.89 -17.15 24.50
C MET A 30 -10.33 -17.19 23.95
N ALA A 31 -11.17 -18.01 24.58
CA ALA A 31 -12.57 -18.19 24.18
C ALA A 31 -13.41 -16.89 24.32
N ASP A 32 -13.04 -16.02 25.26
CA ASP A 32 -13.73 -14.75 25.51
C ASP A 32 -13.27 -13.61 24.59
N LEU A 33 -12.31 -13.85 23.69
CA LEU A 33 -11.83 -12.82 22.78
C LEU A 33 -12.91 -12.55 21.71
N PRO A 34 -13.37 -11.30 21.55
CA PRO A 34 -14.35 -10.99 20.51
C PRO A 34 -13.80 -11.29 19.11
N PRO A 35 -14.66 -11.70 18.17
CA PRO A 35 -14.23 -11.98 16.80
C PRO A 35 -13.75 -10.69 16.11
N VAL A 36 -12.73 -10.83 15.28
CA VAL A 36 -12.25 -9.73 14.43
C VAL A 36 -13.26 -9.51 13.31
N THR A 37 -13.74 -8.28 13.18
CA THR A 37 -14.63 -7.89 12.08
C THR A 37 -13.81 -7.17 11.02
N HIS A 38 -13.93 -7.60 9.77
CA HIS A 38 -13.31 -6.95 8.61
C HIS A 38 -14.39 -6.17 7.86
N VAL A 39 -14.14 -4.89 7.61
CA VAL A 39 -15.02 -4.01 6.84
C VAL A 39 -14.17 -3.37 5.75
N ASP A 40 -14.49 -3.69 4.50
CA ASP A 40 -13.84 -3.05 3.36
C ASP A 40 -14.53 -1.72 3.06
N VAL A 41 -13.73 -0.65 3.01
CA VAL A 41 -14.21 0.69 2.67
C VAL A 41 -13.65 1.04 1.29
N TRP A 42 -14.53 1.00 0.29
CA TRP A 42 -14.21 1.41 -1.07
C TRP A 42 -14.30 2.92 -1.18
N VAL A 43 -13.26 3.53 -1.74
CA VAL A 43 -13.14 4.99 -1.86
C VAL A 43 -12.76 5.31 -3.30
N ASP A 44 -13.59 6.13 -3.94
CA ASP A 44 -13.33 6.60 -5.29
C ASP A 44 -12.22 7.65 -5.30
N MET A 45 -11.39 7.63 -6.33
CA MET A 45 -10.33 8.64 -6.51
C MET A 45 -10.93 10.00 -6.83
N SER A 46 -10.29 11.07 -6.35
CA SER A 46 -10.66 12.42 -6.78
C SER A 46 -10.33 12.61 -8.27
N SER A 47 -11.02 13.52 -8.95
CA SER A 47 -10.81 13.73 -10.39
C SER A 47 -9.37 14.13 -10.76
N LYS A 48 -8.66 14.82 -9.86
CA LYS A 48 -7.24 15.16 -10.03
C LYS A 48 -6.35 13.93 -9.84
N GLN A 49 -6.61 13.16 -8.78
CA GLN A 49 -5.89 11.94 -8.47
C GLN A 49 -6.06 10.88 -9.57
N ALA A 50 -7.29 10.70 -10.06
CA ALA A 50 -7.59 9.77 -11.14
C ALA A 50 -6.83 10.12 -12.43
N LYS A 51 -6.82 11.40 -12.83
CA LYS A 51 -6.04 11.86 -13.98
C LYS A 51 -4.54 11.61 -13.82
N GLN A 52 -3.99 11.86 -12.62
CA GLN A 52 -2.58 11.58 -12.34
C GLN A 52 -2.28 10.08 -12.43
N TYR A 53 -3.18 9.24 -11.91
CA TYR A 53 -3.05 7.80 -11.98
C TYR A 53 -3.10 7.30 -13.43
N GLU A 54 -4.08 7.73 -14.21
CA GLU A 54 -4.25 7.35 -15.62
C GLU A 54 -3.03 7.76 -16.45
N LEU A 55 -2.54 8.98 -16.29
CA LEU A 55 -1.34 9.45 -17.00
C LEU A 55 -0.12 8.57 -16.69
N MET A 56 0.07 8.21 -15.42
CA MET A 56 1.18 7.34 -15.02
C MET A 56 1.01 5.91 -15.54
N ASP A 57 -0.23 5.40 -15.60
CA ASP A 57 -0.52 4.08 -16.13
C ASP A 57 -0.27 4.01 -17.65
N GLU A 58 -0.69 5.04 -18.39
CA GLU A 58 -0.39 5.18 -19.82
C GLU A 58 1.13 5.26 -20.07
N GLU A 59 1.85 6.06 -19.29
CA GLU A 59 3.32 6.16 -19.38
C GLU A 59 4.00 4.84 -18.99
N ALA A 60 3.48 4.14 -17.99
CA ALA A 60 3.96 2.81 -17.60
C ALA A 60 3.86 1.83 -18.76
N MET A 61 2.70 1.78 -19.40
CA MET A 61 2.42 0.86 -20.50
C MET A 61 3.29 1.18 -21.70
N ALA A 62 3.45 2.47 -22.06
CA ALA A 62 4.35 2.89 -23.14
C ALA A 62 5.80 2.43 -22.90
N ASN A 63 6.32 2.65 -21.68
CA ASN A 63 7.66 2.22 -21.30
C ASN A 63 7.84 0.69 -21.38
N VAL A 64 6.82 -0.07 -21.01
CA VAL A 64 6.84 -1.55 -21.13
C VAL A 64 6.90 -1.95 -22.60
N TYR A 65 6.02 -1.41 -23.45
CA TYR A 65 5.99 -1.72 -24.88
C TYR A 65 7.31 -1.38 -25.59
N GLU A 66 7.91 -0.21 -25.30
CA GLU A 66 9.21 0.17 -25.87
C GLU A 66 10.32 -0.80 -25.44
N SER A 67 10.30 -1.25 -24.18
CA SER A 67 11.27 -2.21 -23.66
C SER A 67 11.11 -3.63 -24.21
N GLU A 68 9.93 -4.00 -24.72
CA GLU A 68 9.70 -5.27 -25.41
C GLU A 68 10.24 -5.26 -26.84
N GLN A 69 10.19 -4.11 -27.53
CA GLN A 69 10.72 -3.99 -28.91
C GLN A 69 12.26 -3.98 -28.96
N VAL A 70 12.92 -3.53 -27.89
CA VAL A 70 14.38 -3.62 -27.74
C VAL A 70 14.74 -4.96 -27.10
N VAL A 71 14.81 -6.02 -27.93
CA VAL A 71 15.32 -7.38 -27.62
C VAL A 71 15.44 -7.70 -26.12
N GLY A 72 14.29 -8.01 -25.50
CA GLY A 72 14.22 -9.01 -24.43
C GLY A 72 14.67 -8.62 -23.02
N ARG A 73 14.69 -7.34 -22.64
CA ARG A 73 14.89 -6.97 -21.23
C ARG A 73 13.91 -5.91 -20.76
N VAL A 74 12.65 -6.31 -20.57
CA VAL A 74 11.81 -5.64 -19.59
C VAL A 74 12.50 -5.84 -18.23
N SER A 75 13.14 -4.79 -17.72
CA SER A 75 13.69 -4.85 -16.36
C SER A 75 12.52 -4.95 -15.40
N MET A 76 12.33 -6.11 -14.76
CA MET A 76 11.29 -6.30 -13.73
C MET A 76 11.35 -5.20 -12.65
N ALA A 77 12.54 -4.61 -12.42
CA ALA A 77 12.72 -3.51 -11.51
C ALA A 77 11.92 -2.25 -11.92
N ASN A 78 11.79 -1.96 -13.22
CA ASN A 78 11.04 -0.80 -13.72
C ASN A 78 9.53 -1.02 -13.52
N VAL A 79 9.01 -2.20 -13.87
CA VAL A 79 7.58 -2.53 -13.70
C VAL A 79 7.19 -2.49 -12.21
N LEU A 80 8.03 -3.02 -11.33
CA LEU A 80 7.79 -2.98 -9.89
C LEU A 80 7.86 -1.54 -9.33
N ALA A 81 8.79 -0.73 -9.81
CA ALA A 81 8.86 0.68 -9.46
C ALA A 81 7.57 1.38 -9.88
N THR A 82 7.14 1.24 -11.13
CA THR A 82 5.92 1.86 -11.64
C THR A 82 4.67 1.42 -10.88
N ASN A 83 4.54 0.12 -10.57
CA ASN A 83 3.45 -0.37 -9.73
C ASN A 83 3.47 0.23 -8.32
N THR A 84 4.66 0.52 -7.79
CA THR A 84 4.80 1.22 -6.50
C THR A 84 4.32 2.67 -6.61
N TRP A 85 4.62 3.36 -7.70
CA TRP A 85 4.11 4.70 -7.98
C TRP A 85 2.59 4.73 -8.11
N LEU A 86 2.02 3.82 -8.92
CA LEU A 86 0.57 3.69 -9.05
C LEU A 86 -0.10 3.44 -7.69
N LYS A 87 0.48 2.59 -6.83
CA LYS A 87 -0.01 2.39 -5.45
C LYS A 87 0.04 3.67 -4.61
N GLN A 88 1.06 4.50 -4.76
CA GLN A 88 1.16 5.78 -4.06
C GLN A 88 0.11 6.78 -4.57
N PHE A 89 -0.05 6.90 -5.89
CA PHE A 89 -1.07 7.77 -6.51
C PHE A 89 -2.49 7.29 -6.22
N ALA A 90 -2.73 5.99 -6.03
CA ALA A 90 -4.02 5.47 -5.57
C ALA A 90 -4.31 5.80 -4.09
N ASN A 91 -3.33 6.23 -3.30
CA ASN A 91 -3.54 6.60 -1.90
C ASN A 91 -3.89 8.08 -1.71
N SER A 92 -3.30 8.96 -2.52
CA SER A 92 -3.52 10.41 -2.46
C SER A 92 -3.05 11.05 -3.76
N TYR A 93 -3.45 12.29 -4.00
CA TYR A 93 -2.71 13.12 -4.95
C TYR A 93 -1.27 13.34 -4.43
N CYS A 94 -0.28 13.20 -5.31
CA CYS A 94 1.12 13.32 -4.93
C CYS A 94 1.83 14.42 -5.73
N GLU A 95 2.73 15.13 -5.08
CA GLU A 95 3.69 16.01 -5.72
C GLU A 95 5.02 15.27 -5.94
N LEU A 96 5.75 15.65 -6.98
CA LEU A 96 7.04 15.04 -7.31
C LEU A 96 8.16 15.93 -6.80
N GLU A 97 8.95 15.43 -5.86
CA GLU A 97 10.15 16.11 -5.36
C GLU A 97 11.40 15.47 -5.95
N GLU A 98 12.34 16.30 -6.40
CA GLU A 98 13.65 15.84 -6.84
C GLU A 98 14.47 15.35 -5.64
N ARG A 99 14.85 14.07 -5.63
CA ARG A 99 15.58 13.43 -4.54
C ARG A 99 17.09 13.41 -4.76
N SER A 100 17.51 13.01 -5.95
CA SER A 100 18.93 12.87 -6.31
C SER A 100 19.12 12.98 -7.82
N ARG A 101 20.35 13.33 -8.22
CA ARG A 101 20.82 13.24 -9.60
C ARG A 101 21.86 12.15 -9.68
N GLU A 102 21.66 11.20 -10.58
CA GLU A 102 22.58 10.09 -10.80
C GLU A 102 23.01 10.12 -12.26
N TRP A 103 24.31 9.94 -12.51
CA TRP A 103 24.81 9.82 -13.86
C TRP A 103 24.40 8.47 -14.45
N ASN A 104 23.75 8.46 -15.62
CA ASN A 104 23.35 7.26 -16.31
C ASN A 104 24.32 6.99 -17.48
N ASP A 105 25.19 5.99 -17.33
CA ASP A 105 26.20 5.61 -18.32
C ASP A 105 25.59 5.24 -19.68
N PHE A 106 24.36 4.71 -19.72
CA PHE A 106 23.71 4.32 -20.98
C PHE A 106 23.14 5.51 -21.75
N LYS A 107 22.71 6.55 -21.04
CA LYS A 107 22.14 7.76 -21.64
C LYS A 107 23.15 8.90 -21.77
N GLU A 108 24.36 8.71 -21.23
CA GLU A 108 25.41 9.74 -21.11
C GLU A 108 24.84 11.06 -20.57
N ALA A 109 23.95 10.96 -19.58
CA ALA A 109 23.20 12.10 -19.05
C ALA A 109 22.90 11.94 -17.55
N TRP A 110 22.73 13.07 -16.88
CA TRP A 110 22.21 13.11 -15.51
C TRP A 110 20.72 12.78 -15.50
N GLU A 111 20.35 11.73 -14.78
CA GLU A 111 18.98 11.32 -14.55
C GLU A 111 18.52 11.80 -13.18
N ILE A 112 17.36 12.48 -13.15
CA ILE A 112 16.76 12.96 -11.92
C ILE A 112 15.88 11.85 -11.33
N LYS A 113 16.15 11.47 -10.08
CA LYS A 113 15.29 10.55 -9.32
C LYS A 113 14.27 11.36 -8.54
N TYR A 114 13.00 11.13 -8.85
CA TYR A 114 11.89 11.74 -8.14
C TYR A 114 11.41 10.89 -6.96
N LYS A 115 10.80 11.55 -5.99
CA LYS A 115 10.07 10.93 -4.88
C LYS A 115 8.65 11.49 -4.86
N ALA A 116 7.65 10.62 -4.79
CA ALA A 116 6.26 11.04 -4.59
C ALA A 116 6.08 11.50 -3.13
N ILE A 117 5.59 12.72 -2.95
CA ILE A 117 5.19 13.28 -1.66
C ILE A 117 3.65 13.33 -1.64
N PRO A 118 2.99 12.55 -0.79
CA PRO A 118 1.54 12.55 -0.72
C PRO A 118 1.02 13.87 -0.13
N THR A 119 -0.09 14.34 -0.67
CA THR A 119 -0.76 15.58 -0.23
C THR A 119 -2.07 15.27 0.48
N THR A 120 -2.55 16.22 1.29
CA THR A 120 -3.82 16.08 2.01
C THR A 120 -5.06 16.10 1.10
N ASP A 121 -4.90 16.33 -0.21
CA ASP A 121 -5.94 16.10 -1.23
C ASP A 121 -6.08 14.58 -1.48
N SER A 122 -6.71 13.90 -0.53
CA SER A 122 -6.98 12.47 -0.57
C SER A 122 -8.39 12.13 -0.07
N PRO A 123 -9.22 11.48 -0.90
CA PRO A 123 -10.55 11.04 -0.47
C PRO A 123 -10.49 9.96 0.63
N LYS A 124 -9.35 9.26 0.77
CA LYS A 124 -9.14 8.28 1.84
C LYS A 124 -9.01 8.91 3.22
N LEU A 125 -8.51 10.15 3.32
CA LEU A 125 -8.43 10.86 4.61
C LEU A 125 -9.81 11.19 5.14
N GLU A 126 -10.70 11.68 4.27
CA GLU A 126 -12.09 11.97 4.64
C GLU A 126 -12.84 10.69 5.02
N ALA A 127 -12.71 9.62 4.22
CA ALA A 127 -13.31 8.33 4.54
C ALA A 127 -12.78 7.74 5.87
N LEU A 128 -11.48 7.89 6.15
CA LEU A 128 -10.88 7.47 7.42
C LEU A 128 -11.50 8.23 8.59
N HIS A 129 -11.64 9.54 8.47
CA HIS A 129 -12.21 10.38 9.52
C HIS A 129 -13.70 10.11 9.74
N GLU A 130 -14.46 9.89 8.67
CA GLU A 130 -15.85 9.45 8.76
C GLU A 130 -15.96 8.14 9.56
N LYS A 131 -15.10 7.16 9.29
CA LYS A 131 -15.05 5.91 10.07
C LYS A 131 -14.64 6.11 11.52
N PHE A 132 -13.72 7.03 11.80
CA PHE A 132 -13.38 7.36 13.18
C PHE A 132 -14.56 7.99 13.94
N CYS A 133 -15.32 8.86 13.28
CA CYS A 133 -16.56 9.42 13.81
C CYS A 133 -17.62 8.33 14.06
N GLU A 134 -17.89 7.47 13.08
CA GLU A 134 -18.88 6.38 13.19
C GLU A 134 -18.58 5.43 14.35
N ILE A 135 -17.31 5.08 14.55
CA ILE A 135 -16.88 4.18 15.63
C ILE A 135 -16.84 4.92 16.97
N GLY A 136 -16.86 6.25 16.96
CA GLY A 136 -16.77 7.09 18.16
C GLY A 136 -15.35 7.25 18.69
N ILE A 137 -14.32 7.02 17.86
CA ILE A 137 -12.92 7.21 18.25
C ILE A 137 -12.64 8.69 18.57
N ASN A 138 -13.34 9.61 17.91
CA ASN A 138 -13.21 11.05 18.16
C ASN A 138 -13.83 11.49 19.50
N ASP A 139 -14.68 10.66 20.12
CA ASP A 139 -15.19 10.92 21.45
C ASP A 139 -14.20 10.43 22.50
N ARG A 140 -13.54 11.37 23.18
CA ARG A 140 -12.58 11.08 24.27
C ARG A 140 -13.20 10.29 25.42
N LEU A 141 -14.52 10.32 25.59
CA LEU A 141 -15.24 9.57 26.62
C LEU A 141 -15.52 8.12 26.20
N SER A 142 -15.38 7.78 24.91
CA SER A 142 -15.66 6.43 24.41
C SER A 142 -14.64 5.38 24.89
N GLY A 143 -13.44 5.80 25.28
CA GLY A 143 -12.32 4.92 25.60
C GLY A 143 -11.78 4.10 24.42
N LYS A 144 -12.23 4.38 23.18
CA LYS A 144 -11.80 3.66 21.98
C LYS A 144 -10.50 4.26 21.42
N GLN A 145 -9.68 3.40 20.81
CA GLN A 145 -8.42 3.80 20.16
C GLN A 145 -8.39 3.30 18.73
N GLY A 146 -7.92 4.15 17.82
CA GLY A 146 -7.67 3.82 16.42
C GLY A 146 -6.17 3.63 16.15
N ILE A 147 -5.82 2.65 15.33
CA ILE A 147 -4.46 2.47 14.82
C ILE A 147 -4.53 2.46 13.30
N VAL A 148 -3.77 3.35 12.65
CA VAL A 148 -3.67 3.43 11.20
C VAL A 148 -2.37 2.78 10.76
N PHE A 149 -2.46 1.84 9.84
CA PHE A 149 -1.29 1.19 9.22
C PHE A 149 -1.15 1.65 7.78
N THR A 150 0.08 1.93 7.36
CA THR A 150 0.41 2.25 5.97
C THR A 150 1.80 1.72 5.62
N GLN A 151 1.99 1.37 4.35
CA GLN A 151 3.29 0.89 3.85
C GLN A 151 4.27 2.04 3.59
N PHE A 152 3.78 3.26 3.36
CA PHE A 152 4.60 4.40 2.95
C PHE A 152 4.76 5.40 4.11
N SER A 153 6.00 5.67 4.52
CA SER A 153 6.27 6.60 5.63
C SER A 153 5.72 7.99 5.38
N GLY A 154 5.85 8.52 4.15
CA GLY A 154 5.29 9.83 3.79
C GLY A 154 3.76 9.89 3.95
N MET A 155 3.06 8.76 3.75
CA MET A 155 1.61 8.71 4.04
C MET A 155 1.34 8.74 5.54
N ALA A 156 2.18 8.10 6.36
CA ALA A 156 2.03 8.13 7.81
C ALA A 156 2.24 9.56 8.35
N ASP A 157 3.27 10.26 7.84
CA ASP A 157 3.56 11.64 8.19
C ASP A 157 2.40 12.56 7.79
N MET A 158 1.88 12.40 6.57
CA MET A 158 0.72 13.15 6.08
C MET A 158 -0.54 12.91 6.91
N VAL A 159 -0.90 11.64 7.18
CA VAL A 159 -2.07 11.30 8.01
C VAL A 159 -1.91 11.88 9.42
N THR A 160 -0.71 11.82 9.99
CA THR A 160 -0.43 12.38 11.31
C THR A 160 -0.64 13.88 11.34
N ALA A 161 -0.06 14.61 10.38
CA ALA A 161 -0.22 16.05 10.27
C ALA A 161 -1.69 16.46 10.06
N TRP A 162 -2.41 15.71 9.22
CA TRP A 162 -3.82 15.97 8.93
C TRP A 162 -4.73 15.72 10.14
N LEU A 163 -4.52 14.62 10.88
CA LEU A 163 -5.29 14.34 12.10
C LEU A 163 -4.99 15.37 13.19
N GLN A 164 -3.73 15.80 13.35
CA GLN A 164 -3.36 16.84 14.31
C GLN A 164 -4.04 18.19 14.04
N ASP A 165 -4.27 18.52 12.77
CA ASP A 165 -5.02 19.71 12.36
C ASP A 165 -6.51 19.61 12.70
N LYS A 166 -7.08 18.40 12.66
CA LYS A 166 -8.51 18.14 12.93
C LYS A 166 -8.86 18.01 14.42
N GLY A 167 -7.89 17.72 15.30
CA GLY A 167 -8.05 17.65 16.76
C GLY A 167 -8.17 16.24 17.33
#